data_AF-A0AA38P3D6-F1
#
_entry.id   AF-A0AA38P3D6-F1
#
_cell.length_a   1.000
_cell.length_b   1.000
_cell.length_c   1.000
_cell.angle_alpha   90.00
_cell.angle_beta   90.00
_cell.angle_gamma   90.00
#
_symmetry.space_group_name_H-M   'P 1'
#
loop_
_entity.id
_entity.type
_entity.pdbx_description
1 polymer ?
#
loop_
_entity_poly.entity_id
_entity_poly.type
_entity_poly.pdbx_seq_one_letter_code
_entity_poly.pdbx_strand_id
1 'polypeptide(L)'
;MSSSTLINGFTLFPISYASTSTHYILARAHESGKKGPSSWPSGRTLFLVNVPPDSTERDLILLLKPYGIVEKVVFDSDSPVQDDAEDEADSDEEEEEEEEQEAEDHNDMEEADESHPRKRRKVATKKIEPPKVFPLPSISLRNMRKTGQTAHVVFLDTSSLDRFFSASHTKPRPWPTSEEPSGLSHYFALYDSLRPPLDAVRQHANTAMDLYEFELAKSKRVSKYKKGEAIVDEDGFTLVTRGGAYGQTVGGGVAVATKKFQETGEASERNKKRTKKEKTSFYAFQKAEKQRNALIQLKKNWELDKAKVEKLKASRKFKPY
;
A
#
# COMPACT_ATOMS: atom_id res chain seq x y z
N MET A 1 6.79 58.84 -22.44
CA MET A 1 6.69 57.50 -23.07
C MET A 1 7.97 56.77 -22.74
N SER A 2 7.92 55.79 -21.85
CA SER A 2 9.13 55.09 -21.40
C SER A 2 9.51 54.06 -22.45
N SER A 3 10.70 54.20 -23.04
CA SER A 3 11.22 53.26 -24.04
C SER A 3 11.70 51.99 -23.34
N SER A 4 10.78 51.08 -23.00
CA SER A 4 11.14 49.69 -22.72
C SER A 4 11.72 49.10 -24.01
N THR A 5 12.95 48.59 -23.95
CA THR A 5 13.58 47.91 -25.08
C THR A 5 12.80 46.64 -25.37
N LEU A 6 12.08 46.65 -26.49
CA LEU A 6 11.17 45.58 -26.91
C LEU A 6 11.88 44.73 -27.96
N ILE A 7 12.05 43.44 -27.69
CA ILE A 7 12.68 42.47 -28.60
C ILE A 7 11.62 41.43 -28.98
N ASN A 8 11.15 41.45 -30.23
CA ASN A 8 10.18 40.48 -30.75
C ASN A 8 8.92 40.28 -29.86
N GLY A 9 8.37 41.37 -29.31
CA GLY A 9 7.22 41.31 -28.40
C GLY A 9 7.56 41.08 -26.92
N PHE A 10 8.83 40.87 -26.57
CA PHE A 10 9.29 40.77 -25.19
C PHE A 10 9.84 42.10 -24.67
N THR A 11 9.41 42.50 -23.49
CA THR A 11 10.04 43.58 -22.72
C THR A 11 11.23 43.04 -21.94
N LEU A 12 12.38 43.70 -22.07
CA LEU A 12 13.56 43.40 -21.26
C LEU A 12 13.34 43.85 -19.81
N PHE A 13 13.55 42.94 -18.87
CA PHE A 13 13.47 43.16 -17.44
C PHE A 13 14.84 42.88 -16.80
N PRO A 14 15.69 43.91 -16.63
CA PRO A 14 17.01 43.73 -16.06
C PRO A 14 16.95 43.55 -14.55
N ILE A 15 17.70 42.57 -14.06
CA ILE A 15 17.90 42.29 -12.65
C ILE A 15 19.40 42.31 -12.32
N SER A 16 19.75 42.71 -11.09
CA SER A 16 21.12 42.75 -10.58
C SER A 16 21.30 41.69 -9.51
N TYR A 17 22.22 40.76 -9.75
CA TYR A 17 22.62 39.72 -8.80
C TYR A 17 23.75 40.18 -7.89
N ALA A 18 24.66 40.95 -8.46
CA ALA A 18 25.78 41.57 -7.78
C ALA A 18 25.96 42.99 -8.31
N SER A 19 26.81 43.78 -7.65
CA SER A 19 27.13 45.15 -8.07
C SER A 19 27.66 45.27 -9.50
N THR A 20 28.19 44.18 -10.07
CA THR A 20 28.81 44.15 -11.40
C THR A 20 28.09 43.26 -12.42
N SER A 21 27.08 42.50 -12.02
CA SER A 21 26.41 41.53 -12.89
C SER A 21 24.93 41.82 -13.01
N THR A 22 24.48 41.93 -14.27
CA THR A 22 23.09 42.14 -14.64
C THR A 22 22.60 40.98 -15.50
N HIS A 23 21.49 40.37 -15.10
CA HIS A 23 20.81 39.33 -15.84
C HIS A 23 19.53 39.90 -16.45
N TYR A 24 19.17 39.47 -17.66
CA TYR A 24 17.99 39.98 -18.36
C TYR A 24 16.93 38.90 -18.45
N ILE A 25 15.80 39.15 -17.81
CA ILE A 25 14.59 38.35 -17.97
C ILE A 25 13.78 38.95 -19.12
N LEU A 26 13.27 38.11 -19.99
CA LEU A 26 12.39 38.53 -21.09
C LEU A 26 10.95 38.31 -20.67
N ALA A 27 10.16 39.38 -20.62
CA ALA A 27 8.78 39.33 -20.16
C ALA A 27 7.80 39.65 -21.30
N ARG A 28 6.69 38.91 -21.39
CA ARG A 28 5.61 39.13 -22.35
C ARG A 28 4.26 38.83 -21.70
N ALA A 29 3.20 39.52 -22.10
CA ALA A 29 1.86 39.14 -21.67
C ALA A 29 1.51 37.77 -22.25
N HIS A 30 1.05 36.84 -21.42
CA HIS A 30 0.64 35.52 -21.90
C HIS A 30 -0.63 35.66 -22.76
N GLU A 31 -0.56 35.19 -23.99
CA GLU A 31 -1.69 35.10 -24.90
C GLU A 31 -2.08 33.64 -25.01
N SER A 32 -3.30 33.31 -24.57
CA SER A 32 -3.87 31.98 -24.76
C SER A 32 -3.92 31.66 -26.26
N GLY A 33 -3.26 30.57 -26.67
CA GLY A 33 -3.29 30.12 -28.06
C GLY A 33 -4.72 29.81 -28.54
N LYS A 34 -4.95 29.89 -29.85
CA LYS A 34 -6.26 29.61 -30.49
C LYS A 34 -6.72 28.14 -30.41
N LYS A 35 -5.96 27.25 -29.76
CA LYS A 35 -6.24 25.82 -29.67
C LYS A 35 -6.46 25.43 -28.21
N GLY A 36 -7.72 25.22 -27.84
CA GLY A 36 -8.14 24.63 -26.56
C GLY A 36 -8.34 25.63 -25.41
N PRO A 37 -8.96 25.18 -24.31
CA PRO A 37 -9.06 25.98 -23.08
C PRO A 37 -7.65 26.22 -22.55
N SER A 38 -7.21 27.47 -22.56
CA SER A 38 -5.92 27.82 -21.97
C SER A 38 -5.97 27.54 -20.48
N SER A 39 -4.98 26.77 -20.00
CA SER A 39 -4.77 26.51 -18.57
C SER A 39 -4.45 27.79 -17.79
N TRP A 40 -4.15 28.88 -18.50
CA TRP A 40 -3.78 30.17 -17.93
C TRP A 40 -4.86 31.22 -18.13
N PRO A 41 -5.17 32.01 -17.10
CA PRO A 41 -6.15 33.06 -17.20
C PRO A 41 -5.63 34.23 -18.06
N SER A 42 -6.40 34.57 -19.10
CA SER A 42 -6.09 35.65 -20.04
C SER A 42 -6.08 37.02 -19.36
N GLY A 43 -5.12 37.88 -19.72
CA GLY A 43 -5.07 39.27 -19.25
C GLY A 43 -4.52 39.47 -17.83
N ARG A 44 -4.22 38.40 -17.09
CA ARG A 44 -3.57 38.46 -15.77
C ARG A 44 -2.28 37.65 -15.65
N THR A 45 -1.89 36.96 -16.71
CA THR A 45 -0.71 36.07 -16.72
C THR A 45 0.47 36.72 -17.45
N LEU A 46 1.61 36.77 -16.77
CA LEU A 46 2.90 37.24 -17.29
C LEU A 46 3.77 36.03 -17.63
N PHE A 47 4.24 35.97 -18.87
CA PHE A 47 5.17 34.96 -19.34
C PHE A 47 6.60 35.51 -19.23
N LEU A 48 7.45 34.83 -18.46
CA LEU A 48 8.85 35.16 -18.26
C LEU A 48 9.72 34.09 -18.93
N VAL A 49 10.78 34.52 -19.61
CA VAL A 49 11.77 33.65 -20.25
C VAL A 49 13.16 34.06 -19.74
N ASN A 50 14.07 33.09 -19.74
CA ASN A 50 15.40 33.23 -19.16
C ASN A 50 15.32 33.56 -17.67
N VAL A 51 14.43 32.87 -16.96
CA VAL A 51 14.35 32.97 -15.50
C VAL A 51 15.60 32.31 -14.90
N PRO A 52 16.28 32.96 -13.94
CA PRO A 52 17.47 32.39 -13.33
C PRO A 52 17.23 31.02 -12.67
N PRO A 53 18.24 30.12 -12.67
CA PRO A 53 18.09 28.76 -12.16
C PRO A 53 17.84 28.69 -10.65
N ASP A 54 18.28 29.69 -9.89
CA ASP A 54 18.05 29.78 -8.45
C ASP A 54 16.72 30.46 -8.09
N SER A 55 15.85 30.74 -9.06
CA SER A 55 14.60 31.46 -8.80
C SER A 55 13.58 30.59 -8.08
N THR A 56 13.11 31.07 -6.93
CA THR A 56 11.95 30.50 -6.24
C THR A 56 10.70 31.33 -6.51
N GLU A 57 9.53 30.76 -6.21
CA GLU A 57 8.27 31.50 -6.23
C GLU A 57 8.33 32.77 -5.37
N ARG A 58 8.91 32.67 -4.16
CA ARG A 58 9.10 33.82 -3.26
C ARG A 58 9.87 34.96 -3.93
N ASP A 59 10.94 34.66 -4.66
CA ASP A 59 11.77 35.71 -5.26
C ASP A 59 11.03 36.42 -6.39
N LEU A 60 10.30 35.68 -7.23
CA LEU A 60 9.49 36.28 -8.28
C LEU A 60 8.33 37.12 -7.70
N ILE A 61 7.71 36.66 -6.60
CA ILE A 61 6.70 37.45 -5.88
C ILE A 61 7.31 38.75 -5.35
N LEU A 62 8.47 38.69 -4.69
CA LEU A 62 9.14 39.88 -4.15
C LEU A 62 9.58 40.85 -5.24
N LEU A 63 10.09 40.32 -6.36
CA LEU A 63 10.53 41.09 -7.51
C LEU A 63 9.36 41.82 -8.20
N LEU A 64 8.19 41.18 -8.29
CA LEU A 64 7.01 41.70 -8.97
C LEU A 64 6.02 42.45 -8.05
N LYS A 65 6.22 42.40 -6.74
CA LYS A 65 5.43 43.11 -5.72
C LYS A 65 5.12 44.59 -6.04
N PRO A 66 6.03 45.39 -6.65
CA PRO A 66 5.74 46.78 -7.00
C PRO A 66 4.65 46.94 -8.07
N TYR A 67 4.38 45.91 -8.87
CA TYR A 67 3.44 45.96 -9.99
C TYR A 67 2.06 45.42 -9.59
N GLY A 68 2.02 44.44 -8.70
CA GLY A 68 0.78 43.91 -8.14
C GLY A 68 1.00 42.71 -7.23
N ILE A 69 -0.11 42.16 -6.74
CA ILE A 69 -0.13 40.94 -5.92
C ILE A 69 -0.14 39.75 -6.86
N VAL A 70 0.79 38.83 -6.64
CA VAL A 70 0.89 37.56 -7.38
C VAL A 70 0.02 36.52 -6.69
N GLU A 71 -0.82 35.82 -7.45
CA GLU A 71 -1.65 34.71 -7.00
C GLU A 71 -0.89 33.39 -7.03
N LYS A 72 -0.18 33.13 -8.14
CA LYS A 72 0.53 31.87 -8.35
C LYS A 72 1.72 32.08 -9.27
N VAL A 73 2.83 31.41 -8.98
CA VAL A 73 3.95 31.26 -9.90
C VAL A 73 4.08 29.80 -10.32
N VAL A 74 4.13 29.54 -11.62
CA VAL A 74 4.38 28.19 -12.14
C VAL A 74 5.57 28.22 -13.07
N PHE A 75 6.51 27.32 -12.83
CA PHE A 75 7.68 27.15 -13.67
C PHE A 75 7.44 25.99 -14.63
N ASP A 76 8.02 26.08 -15.81
CA ASP A 76 7.85 25.07 -16.85
C ASP A 76 8.33 23.68 -16.42
N SER A 77 9.37 23.62 -15.57
CA SER A 77 9.84 22.36 -14.98
C SER A 77 8.85 21.66 -14.07
N ASP A 78 7.86 22.40 -13.56
CA ASP A 78 6.91 21.90 -12.57
C ASP A 78 5.61 21.45 -13.24
N SER A 79 5.46 21.66 -14.56
CA SER A 79 4.36 21.07 -15.31
C SER A 79 4.63 19.57 -15.44
N PRO A 80 3.66 18.69 -15.12
CA PRO A 80 3.74 17.32 -15.61
C PRO A 80 3.87 17.42 -17.12
N VAL A 81 4.89 16.76 -17.67
CA VAL A 81 5.09 16.64 -19.11
C VAL A 81 3.75 16.20 -19.69
N GLN A 82 3.12 17.04 -20.52
CA GLN A 82 2.11 16.53 -21.43
C GLN A 82 2.90 15.65 -22.39
N ASP A 83 2.75 14.33 -22.22
CA ASP A 83 3.37 13.31 -23.05
C ASP A 83 2.99 13.55 -24.52
N ASP A 84 3.84 14.28 -25.24
CA ASP A 84 3.95 14.15 -26.67
C ASP A 84 4.59 12.78 -26.91
N ALA A 85 3.70 11.81 -27.12
CA ALA A 85 3.99 10.40 -27.33
C ALA A 85 4.91 10.16 -28.53
N GLU A 86 6.17 9.82 -28.28
CA GLU A 86 6.98 8.97 -29.16
C GLU A 86 7.90 8.08 -28.30
N ASP A 87 7.58 6.77 -28.36
CA ASP A 87 8.44 5.61 -28.12
C ASP A 87 9.16 5.46 -26.76
N GLU A 88 8.56 4.70 -25.85
CA GLU A 88 9.20 3.53 -25.22
C GLU A 88 8.10 2.63 -24.64
N ALA A 89 7.88 1.51 -25.32
CA ALA A 89 7.05 0.42 -24.84
C ALA A 89 7.97 -0.64 -24.23
N ASP A 90 7.96 -0.82 -22.91
CA ASP A 90 7.96 -2.17 -22.31
C ASP A 90 7.75 -2.12 -20.77
N SER A 91 6.71 -2.82 -20.33
CA SER A 91 6.64 -3.75 -19.19
C SER A 91 7.32 -3.36 -17.86
N ASP A 92 6.57 -3.04 -16.81
CA ASP A 92 5.87 -4.04 -15.97
C ASP A 92 5.17 -3.31 -14.80
N GLU A 93 3.88 -3.54 -14.67
CA GLU A 93 3.02 -3.06 -13.58
C GLU A 93 3.04 -4.10 -12.44
N GLU A 94 3.56 -3.72 -11.27
CA GLU A 94 3.21 -4.39 -10.01
C GLU A 94 2.52 -3.37 -9.10
N GLU A 95 1.18 -3.44 -9.08
CA GLU A 95 0.33 -2.74 -8.12
C GLU A 95 0.38 -3.48 -6.77
N GLU A 96 1.01 -2.87 -5.77
CA GLU A 96 0.83 -3.27 -4.36
C GLU A 96 -0.40 -2.51 -3.80
N GLU A 97 -1.53 -3.20 -3.70
CA GLU A 97 -2.71 -2.72 -2.98
C GLU A 97 -2.47 -2.81 -1.45
N GLU A 98 -2.08 -1.70 -0.83
CA GLU A 98 -2.15 -1.53 0.62
C GLU A 98 -3.58 -1.11 1.03
N GLU A 99 -4.38 -2.06 1.50
CA GLU A 99 -5.65 -1.75 2.18
C GLU A 99 -5.39 -1.22 3.60
N GLU A 100 -5.30 0.10 3.74
CA GLU A 100 -5.46 0.79 5.02
C GLU A 100 -6.95 0.82 5.42
N GLN A 101 -7.37 -0.06 6.32
CA GLN A 101 -8.63 0.12 7.05
C GLN A 101 -8.36 0.77 8.41
N GLU A 102 -8.55 2.08 8.45
CA GLU A 102 -8.80 2.84 9.68
C GLU A 102 -10.13 2.36 10.29
N ALA A 103 -10.07 1.63 11.39
CA ALA A 103 -11.24 1.39 12.23
C ALA A 103 -11.26 2.47 13.33
N GLU A 104 -12.10 3.49 13.11
CA GLU A 104 -12.51 4.42 14.15
C GLU A 104 -13.16 3.67 15.31
N ASP A 105 -12.69 4.01 16.51
CA ASP A 105 -13.17 3.57 17.80
C ASP A 105 -14.50 4.29 18.12
N HIS A 106 -15.62 3.60 17.97
CA HIS A 106 -16.85 3.99 18.63
C HIS A 106 -17.72 2.79 18.98
N ASN A 107 -17.64 2.33 20.24
CA ASN A 107 -18.87 2.10 20.97
C ASN A 107 -18.64 2.12 22.49
N ASP A 108 -19.17 3.17 23.09
CA ASP A 108 -19.55 3.28 24.48
C ASP A 108 -20.94 2.65 24.60
N MET A 109 -21.09 1.49 25.23
CA MET A 109 -22.38 1.12 25.83
C MET A 109 -22.25 -0.05 26.81
N GLU A 110 -22.60 0.28 28.04
CA GLU A 110 -22.76 -0.58 29.21
C GLU A 110 -23.81 -1.66 28.94
N GLU A 111 -23.55 -2.90 29.39
CA GLU A 111 -24.63 -3.69 29.99
C GLU A 111 -24.10 -4.64 31.08
N ALA A 112 -24.91 -4.73 32.12
CA ALA A 112 -24.62 -5.29 33.43
C ALA A 112 -24.78 -6.82 33.46
N ASP A 113 -23.91 -7.49 34.21
CA ASP A 113 -24.30 -8.71 34.94
C ASP A 113 -23.53 -8.83 36.25
N GLU A 114 -24.27 -9.15 37.30
CA GLU A 114 -23.87 -9.15 38.70
C GLU A 114 -23.00 -10.37 39.03
N SER A 115 -21.73 -10.16 39.37
CA SER A 115 -21.03 -11.05 40.30
C SER A 115 -19.91 -10.33 41.06
N HIS A 116 -19.85 -10.60 42.37
CA HIS A 116 -19.15 -9.82 43.40
C HIS A 116 -17.67 -9.46 43.14
N PRO A 117 -17.19 -8.28 43.59
CA PRO A 117 -15.88 -7.75 43.23
C PRO A 117 -14.78 -8.30 44.15
N ARG A 118 -13.89 -9.15 43.62
CA ARG A 118 -12.52 -9.23 44.15
C ARG A 118 -11.73 -8.06 43.57
N LYS A 119 -11.34 -7.10 44.41
CA LYS A 119 -10.45 -5.96 44.08
C LYS A 119 -9.14 -6.46 43.45
N ARG A 120 -9.13 -6.68 42.14
CA ARG A 120 -7.89 -6.74 41.35
C ARG A 120 -7.51 -5.30 41.05
N ARG A 121 -6.37 -4.89 41.59
CA ARG A 121 -5.74 -3.60 41.34
C ARG A 121 -5.68 -3.40 39.82
N LYS A 122 -6.44 -2.42 39.28
CA LYS A 122 -6.32 -1.97 37.88
C LYS A 122 -4.89 -1.45 37.72
N VAL A 123 -3.98 -2.31 37.27
CA VAL A 123 -2.69 -1.86 36.76
C VAL A 123 -3.02 -1.14 35.46
N ALA A 124 -2.88 0.19 35.47
CA ALA A 124 -3.06 1.00 34.28
C ALA A 124 -2.20 0.40 33.16
N THR A 125 -2.87 -0.25 32.20
CA THR A 125 -2.22 -0.78 31.01
C THR A 125 -1.84 0.45 30.21
N LYS A 126 -0.59 0.90 30.33
CA LYS A 126 -0.07 1.98 29.47
C LYS A 126 -0.35 1.55 28.04
N LYS A 127 -1.15 2.35 27.31
CA LYS A 127 -1.32 2.19 25.87
C LYS A 127 0.09 2.19 25.28
N ILE A 128 0.45 1.13 24.57
CA ILE A 128 1.77 1.03 23.93
C ILE A 128 1.68 1.91 22.69
N GLU A 129 2.27 3.09 22.76
CA GLU A 129 2.36 4.00 21.63
C GLU A 129 3.35 3.44 20.59
N PRO A 130 3.09 3.64 19.29
CA PRO A 130 4.04 3.24 18.25
C PRO A 130 5.38 3.98 18.46
N PRO A 131 6.52 3.30 18.28
CA PRO A 131 7.82 3.96 18.39
C PRO A 131 7.93 5.03 17.29
N LYS A 132 8.39 6.22 17.67
CA LYS A 132 8.59 7.33 16.74
C LYS A 132 9.94 7.19 16.03
N VAL A 133 9.93 7.20 14.71
CA VAL A 133 11.16 7.21 13.90
C VAL A 133 11.85 8.56 14.05
N PHE A 134 13.16 8.54 14.31
CA PHE A 134 13.98 9.75 14.31
C PHE A 134 14.42 10.05 12.88
N PRO A 135 13.92 11.14 12.24
CA PRO A 135 14.28 11.46 10.87
C PRO A 135 15.76 11.82 10.75
N LEU A 136 16.32 11.57 9.58
CA LEU A 136 17.67 12.04 9.25
C LEU A 136 17.70 13.58 9.24
N PRO A 137 18.83 14.20 9.61
CA PRO A 137 18.98 15.65 9.51
C PRO A 137 18.92 16.06 8.03
N SER A 138 17.83 16.71 7.64
CA SER A 138 17.69 17.32 6.31
C SER A 138 17.78 18.83 6.45
N ILE A 139 18.55 19.44 5.55
CA ILE A 139 18.64 20.89 5.43
C ILE A 139 17.69 21.28 4.30
N SER A 140 16.80 22.23 4.54
CA SER A 140 15.95 22.80 3.50
C SER A 140 16.81 23.62 2.54
N LEU A 141 17.26 22.98 1.46
CA LEU A 141 18.02 23.62 0.40
C LEU A 141 17.09 24.15 -0.68
N ARG A 142 17.50 25.25 -1.29
CA ARG A 142 16.83 25.81 -2.46
C ARG A 142 16.84 24.82 -3.63
N ASN A 143 15.69 24.66 -4.28
CA ASN A 143 15.61 23.88 -5.52
C ASN A 143 16.27 24.67 -6.66
N MET A 144 17.34 24.11 -7.23
CA MET A 144 18.07 24.69 -8.35
C MET A 144 17.55 24.12 -9.66
N ARG A 145 17.12 25.00 -10.55
CA ARG A 145 16.51 24.66 -11.83
C ARG A 145 17.50 24.72 -12.99
N LYS A 146 17.07 24.25 -14.17
CA LYS A 146 17.86 24.34 -15.41
C LYS A 146 17.96 25.80 -15.88
N THR A 147 19.00 26.12 -16.65
CA THR A 147 19.16 27.46 -17.24
C THR A 147 18.18 27.69 -18.37
N GLY A 148 17.84 28.95 -18.65
CA GLY A 148 16.97 29.32 -19.79
C GLY A 148 15.49 28.99 -19.60
N GLN A 149 15.06 28.69 -18.38
CA GLN A 149 13.68 28.31 -18.11
C GLN A 149 12.66 29.43 -18.31
N THR A 150 11.41 29.00 -18.45
CA THR A 150 10.25 29.88 -18.52
C THR A 150 9.40 29.77 -17.27
N ALA A 151 8.70 30.85 -16.93
CA ALA A 151 7.76 30.89 -15.82
C ALA A 151 6.50 31.66 -16.20
N HIS A 152 5.36 31.16 -15.75
CA HIS A 152 4.07 31.81 -15.82
C HIS A 152 3.74 32.39 -14.45
N VAL A 153 3.62 33.71 -14.37
CA VAL A 153 3.23 34.42 -13.15
C VAL A 153 1.81 34.92 -13.33
N VAL A 154 0.90 34.44 -12.48
CA VAL A 154 -0.50 34.85 -12.47
C VAL A 154 -0.66 35.94 -11.42
N PHE A 155 -1.05 37.14 -11.85
CA PHE A 155 -1.44 38.20 -10.93
C PHE A 155 -2.88 38.01 -10.44
N LEU A 156 -3.15 38.50 -9.24
CA LEU A 156 -4.49 38.51 -8.65
C LEU A 156 -5.42 39.49 -9.37
N ASP A 157 -4.90 40.66 -9.77
CA ASP A 157 -5.65 41.71 -10.46
C ASP A 157 -5.10 41.95 -11.88
N THR A 158 -5.99 42.17 -12.86
CA THR A 158 -5.64 42.42 -14.26
C THR A 158 -4.86 43.72 -14.43
N SER A 159 -5.13 44.73 -13.58
CA SER A 159 -4.42 46.02 -13.63
C SER A 159 -2.91 45.88 -13.33
N SER A 160 -2.50 44.80 -12.66
CA SER A 160 -1.10 44.52 -12.33
C SER A 160 -0.25 44.32 -13.59
N LEU A 161 -0.82 43.69 -14.62
CA LEU A 161 -0.12 43.44 -15.89
C LEU A 161 0.10 44.76 -16.63
N ASP A 162 -0.92 45.62 -16.70
CA ASP A 162 -0.81 46.95 -17.31
C ASP A 162 0.22 47.82 -16.58
N ARG A 163 0.26 47.76 -15.23
CA ARG A 163 1.27 48.46 -14.42
C ARG A 163 2.68 47.96 -14.72
N PHE A 164 2.85 46.65 -14.89
CA PHE A 164 4.15 46.05 -15.25
C PHE A 164 4.63 46.56 -16.61
N PHE A 165 3.79 46.56 -17.64
CA PHE A 165 4.18 47.00 -18.99
C PHE A 165 4.25 48.53 -19.14
N SER A 166 3.52 49.29 -18.32
CA SER A 166 3.60 50.75 -18.27
C SER A 166 4.86 51.25 -17.55
N ALA A 167 5.49 50.41 -16.73
CA ALA A 167 6.67 50.76 -15.96
C ALA A 167 7.94 50.82 -16.84
N SER A 168 8.86 51.71 -16.46
CA SER A 168 10.19 51.77 -17.07
C SER A 168 11.12 50.73 -16.46
N HIS A 169 11.56 49.75 -17.25
CA HIS A 169 12.53 48.74 -16.84
C HIS A 169 13.97 49.12 -17.19
N THR A 170 14.31 50.40 -17.12
CA THR A 170 15.65 50.92 -17.51
C THR A 170 16.73 50.68 -16.46
N LYS A 171 16.36 50.61 -15.18
CA LYS A 171 17.31 50.36 -14.08
C LYS A 171 17.20 48.91 -13.60
N PRO A 172 18.33 48.20 -13.45
CA PRO A 172 18.31 46.83 -12.96
C PRO A 172 17.77 46.79 -11.52
N ARG A 173 16.78 45.93 -11.26
CA ARG A 173 16.28 45.72 -9.90
C ARG A 173 17.15 44.69 -9.17
N PRO A 174 17.47 44.89 -7.89
CA PRO A 174 18.22 43.90 -7.13
C PRO A 174 17.42 42.60 -7.01
N TRP A 175 18.08 41.48 -7.25
CA TRP A 175 17.51 40.17 -7.01
C TRP A 175 17.29 39.96 -5.50
N PRO A 176 16.14 39.41 -5.05
CA PRO A 176 15.89 39.19 -3.64
C PRO A 176 16.93 38.26 -3.01
N THR A 177 17.46 38.65 -1.85
CA THR A 177 18.38 37.80 -1.08
C THR A 177 17.60 36.91 -0.12
N SER A 178 17.93 35.63 -0.08
CA SER A 178 17.44 34.64 0.89
C SER A 178 18.53 34.30 1.91
N GLU A 179 18.13 33.83 3.09
CA GLU A 179 19.05 33.28 4.11
C GLU A 179 19.60 31.91 3.71
N GLU A 180 18.96 31.25 2.74
CA GLU A 180 19.37 29.95 2.22
C GLU A 180 20.73 30.01 1.51
N PRO A 181 21.56 28.97 1.63
CA PRO A 181 22.84 28.91 0.93
C PRO A 181 22.61 28.89 -0.59
N SER A 182 23.42 29.66 -1.30
CA SER A 182 23.37 29.84 -2.76
C SER A 182 24.75 29.62 -3.40
N GLY A 183 24.81 29.37 -4.71
CA GLY A 183 26.06 29.17 -5.43
C GLY A 183 26.93 28.04 -4.85
N LEU A 184 28.20 28.30 -4.55
CA LEU A 184 29.10 27.29 -3.97
C LEU A 184 28.66 26.81 -2.58
N SER A 185 28.12 27.72 -1.75
CA SER A 185 27.66 27.37 -0.40
C SER A 185 26.49 26.38 -0.43
N HIS A 186 25.63 26.47 -1.45
CA HIS A 186 24.55 25.51 -1.69
C HIS A 186 25.10 24.11 -1.91
N TYR A 187 26.09 23.97 -2.81
CA TYR A 187 26.67 22.67 -3.11
C TYR A 187 27.44 22.06 -1.94
N PHE A 188 28.08 22.88 -1.10
CA PHE A 188 28.69 22.38 0.15
C PHE A 188 27.62 21.87 1.12
N ALA A 189 26.56 22.65 1.36
CA ALA A 189 25.47 22.22 2.23
C ALA A 189 24.76 20.97 1.69
N LEU A 190 24.60 20.86 0.36
CA LEU A 190 24.09 19.66 -0.29
C LEU A 190 25.02 18.47 -0.07
N TYR A 191 26.32 18.66 -0.30
CA TYR A 191 27.33 17.62 -0.10
C TYR A 191 27.32 17.06 1.32
N ASP A 192 27.20 17.94 2.32
CA ASP A 192 27.12 17.59 3.73
C ASP A 192 25.78 16.91 4.08
N SER A 193 24.66 17.41 3.52
CA SER A 193 23.33 16.80 3.74
C SER A 193 23.22 15.37 3.20
N LEU A 194 23.93 15.05 2.12
CA LEU A 194 24.01 13.69 1.56
C LEU A 194 24.90 12.76 2.39
N ARG A 195 25.63 13.28 3.38
CA ARG A 195 26.56 12.52 4.24
C ARG A 195 26.25 12.78 5.72
N PRO A 196 25.05 12.39 6.19
CA PRO A 196 24.70 12.52 7.59
C PRO A 196 25.66 11.68 8.46
N PRO A 197 25.88 12.06 9.72
CA PRO A 197 26.74 11.32 10.62
C PRO A 197 26.18 9.90 10.87
N LEU A 198 27.10 8.93 10.99
CA LEU A 198 26.74 7.51 11.17
C LEU A 198 25.82 7.29 12.39
N ASP A 199 25.97 8.09 13.44
CA ASP A 199 25.12 8.00 14.63
C ASP A 199 23.65 8.33 14.32
N ALA A 200 23.39 9.36 13.52
CA ALA A 200 22.03 9.72 13.11
C ALA A 200 21.43 8.65 12.18
N VAL A 201 22.24 8.13 11.25
CA VAL A 201 21.82 7.03 10.36
C VAL A 201 21.46 5.78 11.16
N ARG A 202 22.28 5.42 12.14
CA ARG A 202 22.03 4.29 13.03
C ARG A 202 20.75 4.47 13.85
N GLN A 203 20.52 5.66 14.40
CA GLN A 203 19.30 5.95 15.17
C GLN A 203 18.05 5.87 14.30
N HIS A 204 18.09 6.45 13.10
CA HIS A 204 17.00 6.33 12.13
C HIS A 204 16.73 4.87 11.79
N ALA A 205 17.76 4.10 11.42
CA ALA A 205 17.62 2.70 11.05
C ALA A 205 17.04 1.84 12.19
N ASN A 206 17.56 1.99 13.40
CA ASN A 206 17.04 1.24 14.56
C ASN A 206 15.57 1.58 14.84
N THR A 207 15.22 2.86 14.86
CA THR A 207 13.83 3.27 15.16
C THR A 207 12.85 2.93 14.04
N ALA A 208 13.29 2.93 12.79
CA ALA A 208 12.50 2.40 11.67
C ALA A 208 12.26 0.89 11.81
N MET A 209 13.28 0.11 12.20
CA MET A 209 13.12 -1.32 12.48
C MET A 209 12.19 -1.58 13.67
N ASP A 210 12.30 -0.80 14.73
CA ASP A 210 11.41 -0.91 15.90
C ASP A 210 9.93 -0.64 15.53
N LEU A 211 9.68 0.37 14.68
CA LEU A 211 8.35 0.66 14.15
C LEU A 211 7.83 -0.50 13.31
N TYR A 212 8.63 -0.99 12.37
CA TYR A 212 8.25 -2.13 11.55
C TYR A 212 7.94 -3.38 12.38
N GLU A 213 8.76 -3.68 13.40
CA GLU A 213 8.50 -4.80 14.32
C GLU A 213 7.20 -4.59 15.12
N PHE A 214 6.93 -3.35 15.54
CA PHE A 214 5.68 -2.99 16.22
C PHE A 214 4.46 -3.20 15.34
N GLU A 215 4.50 -2.78 14.08
CA GLU A 215 3.43 -2.97 13.09
C GLU A 215 3.23 -4.45 12.75
N LEU A 216 4.33 -5.19 12.54
CA LEU A 216 4.30 -6.63 12.33
C LEU A 216 3.71 -7.37 13.53
N ALA A 217 3.99 -6.91 14.76
CA ALA A 217 3.38 -7.46 15.96
C ALA A 217 1.90 -7.10 16.07
N LYS A 218 1.51 -5.87 15.69
CA LYS A 218 0.11 -5.42 15.63
C LYS A 218 -0.67 -6.27 14.63
N SER A 219 -0.20 -6.46 13.39
CA SER A 219 -0.84 -7.29 12.37
C SER A 219 -0.92 -8.76 12.79
N LYS A 220 0.13 -9.31 13.41
CA LYS A 220 0.11 -10.66 14.01
C LYS A 220 -0.89 -10.77 15.16
N ARG A 221 -1.11 -9.73 15.96
CA ARG A 221 -2.12 -9.73 17.04
C ARG A 221 -3.54 -9.70 16.48
N VAL A 222 -3.78 -8.84 15.49
CA VAL A 222 -5.06 -8.74 14.77
C VAL A 222 -5.43 -10.10 14.14
N SER A 223 -4.46 -10.76 13.52
CA SER A 223 -4.67 -12.09 12.89
C SER A 223 -4.76 -13.25 13.89
N LYS A 224 -4.05 -13.23 15.02
CA LYS A 224 -4.05 -14.35 15.99
C LYS A 224 -5.32 -14.46 16.83
N TYR A 225 -6.07 -13.37 17.00
CA TYR A 225 -7.22 -13.33 17.91
C TYR A 225 -8.42 -12.61 17.29
N LYS A 226 -8.96 -13.14 16.19
CA LYS A 226 -10.38 -12.97 15.88
C LYS A 226 -11.19 -13.98 16.72
N LYS A 227 -11.25 -13.78 18.05
CA LYS A 227 -12.23 -14.45 18.91
C LYS A 227 -13.33 -13.44 19.21
N GLY A 228 -14.44 -13.56 18.51
CA GLY A 228 -15.59 -12.65 18.62
C GLY A 228 -16.78 -13.21 17.85
N GLU A 229 -17.83 -12.39 17.74
CA GLU A 229 -19.04 -12.68 16.96
C GLU A 229 -18.72 -12.87 15.48
N ALA A 230 -19.56 -13.63 14.78
CA ALA A 230 -19.39 -13.85 13.35
C ALA A 230 -19.45 -12.51 12.61
N ILE A 231 -18.51 -12.28 11.69
CA ILE A 231 -18.57 -11.12 10.80
C ILE A 231 -19.77 -11.37 9.86
N VAL A 232 -20.81 -10.53 9.95
CA VAL A 232 -22.04 -10.64 9.15
C VAL A 232 -22.03 -9.52 8.12
N ASP A 233 -22.19 -9.87 6.85
CA ASP A 233 -22.28 -8.91 5.75
C ASP A 233 -23.64 -8.18 5.75
N GLU A 234 -23.79 -7.09 4.97
CA GLU A 234 -25.03 -6.30 4.87
C GLU A 234 -26.28 -7.13 4.47
N ASP A 235 -26.07 -8.25 3.76
CA ASP A 235 -27.09 -9.22 3.36
C ASP A 235 -27.40 -10.30 4.41
N GLY A 236 -26.79 -10.24 5.61
CA GLY A 236 -27.05 -11.18 6.71
C GLY A 236 -26.32 -12.53 6.59
N PHE A 237 -25.37 -12.67 5.67
CA PHE A 237 -24.53 -13.86 5.55
C PHE A 237 -23.30 -13.77 6.46
N THR A 238 -22.96 -14.87 7.14
CA THR A 238 -21.78 -14.94 8.03
C THR A 238 -20.52 -15.36 7.27
N LEU A 239 -19.47 -14.54 7.27
CA LEU A 239 -18.18 -14.86 6.66
C LEU A 239 -17.43 -15.94 7.46
N VAL A 240 -17.09 -17.05 6.81
CA VAL A 240 -16.38 -18.19 7.42
C VAL A 240 -14.89 -17.87 7.57
N THR A 241 -14.51 -17.10 8.60
CA THR A 241 -13.11 -16.85 8.93
C THR A 241 -12.60 -17.82 10.00
N ARG A 242 -11.33 -18.24 9.90
CA ARG A 242 -10.67 -19.11 10.88
C ARG A 242 -10.23 -18.29 12.10
N GLY A 243 -10.81 -18.54 13.28
CA GLY A 243 -10.40 -17.82 14.51
C GLY A 243 -11.02 -18.29 15.83
N GLY A 244 -11.92 -19.28 15.80
CA GLY A 244 -12.51 -19.86 17.00
C GLY A 244 -11.55 -20.79 17.76
N ALA A 245 -11.87 -21.06 19.03
CA ALA A 245 -11.18 -22.08 19.80
C ALA A 245 -11.34 -23.47 19.15
N TYR A 246 -10.35 -24.35 19.31
CA TYR A 246 -10.44 -25.75 18.85
C TYR A 246 -10.72 -25.96 17.34
N GLY A 247 -10.25 -25.04 16.47
CA GLY A 247 -10.38 -25.20 15.02
C GLY A 247 -11.77 -24.87 14.48
N GLN A 248 -12.56 -24.07 15.21
CA GLN A 248 -13.85 -23.54 14.75
C GLN A 248 -13.70 -22.17 14.05
N THR A 249 -14.75 -21.73 13.37
CA THR A 249 -14.88 -20.38 12.83
C THR A 249 -14.93 -19.31 13.92
N VAL A 250 -14.65 -18.06 13.56
CA VAL A 250 -15.02 -16.88 14.38
C VAL A 250 -16.55 -16.95 14.62
N GLY A 251 -17.02 -16.74 15.85
CA GLY A 251 -18.44 -16.89 16.24
C GLY A 251 -18.88 -18.29 16.69
N GLY A 252 -18.08 -19.33 16.47
CA GLY A 252 -18.43 -20.72 16.83
C GLY A 252 -19.50 -21.33 15.94
N GLY A 253 -19.57 -22.67 15.91
CA GLY A 253 -20.63 -23.42 15.20
C GLY A 253 -20.15 -24.34 14.08
N VAL A 254 -19.14 -23.94 13.28
CA VAL A 254 -18.63 -24.76 12.16
C VAL A 254 -17.16 -25.12 12.38
N ALA A 255 -16.83 -26.41 12.22
CA ALA A 255 -15.45 -26.90 12.33
C ALA A 255 -14.68 -26.66 11.02
N VAL A 256 -13.57 -25.92 11.11
CA VAL A 256 -12.68 -25.62 9.98
C VAL A 256 -11.50 -26.61 10.00
N ALA A 257 -11.66 -27.72 9.28
CA ALA A 257 -10.61 -28.71 9.12
C ALA A 257 -9.42 -28.12 8.33
N THR A 258 -8.22 -28.09 8.94
CA THR A 258 -6.98 -27.83 8.22
C THR A 258 -6.58 -29.06 7.42
N LYS A 259 -7.07 -29.19 6.20
CA LYS A 259 -6.23 -29.85 5.20
C LYS A 259 -5.32 -28.77 4.64
N LYS A 260 -4.06 -28.76 5.09
CA LYS A 260 -3.00 -28.14 4.30
C LYS A 260 -3.05 -28.85 2.95
N PHE A 261 -3.37 -28.12 1.89
CA PHE A 261 -3.30 -28.65 0.54
C PHE A 261 -1.82 -28.94 0.28
N GLN A 262 -1.46 -30.23 0.30
CA GLN A 262 -0.16 -30.68 -0.19
C GLN A 262 -0.33 -30.84 -1.69
N GLU A 263 0.47 -30.09 -2.46
CA GLU A 263 0.46 -30.07 -3.92
C GLU A 263 0.78 -31.45 -4.51
N THR A 264 1.51 -32.27 -3.77
CA THR A 264 1.63 -33.71 -3.98
C THR A 264 0.45 -34.42 -3.30
N GLY A 265 -0.49 -34.93 -4.09
CA GLY A 265 -1.75 -35.55 -3.65
C GLY A 265 -1.65 -36.84 -2.80
N GLU A 266 -0.62 -36.99 -1.98
CA GLU A 266 -0.44 -38.11 -1.05
C GLU A 266 -0.99 -37.74 0.32
N ALA A 267 -2.31 -37.92 0.47
CA ALA A 267 -2.97 -37.79 1.76
C ALA A 267 -2.37 -38.81 2.75
N SER A 268 -1.76 -38.32 3.83
CA SER A 268 -1.24 -39.19 4.89
C SER A 268 -2.32 -40.16 5.39
N GLU A 269 -2.00 -41.45 5.34
CA GLU A 269 -2.87 -42.53 5.78
C GLU A 269 -3.08 -42.45 7.29
N ARG A 270 -4.15 -41.80 7.74
CA ARG A 270 -4.66 -41.99 9.12
C ARG A 270 -6.16 -41.71 9.21
N ASN A 271 -6.95 -42.72 8.90
CA ASN A 271 -7.94 -43.33 9.79
C ASN A 271 -8.90 -44.19 8.96
N LYS A 272 -9.13 -45.43 9.45
CA LYS A 272 -10.06 -46.44 8.92
C LYS A 272 -11.24 -45.83 8.17
N LYS A 273 -11.27 -45.99 6.84
CA LYS A 273 -12.52 -45.97 6.07
C LYS A 273 -13.50 -46.87 6.84
N ARG A 274 -14.54 -46.29 7.43
CA ARG A 274 -15.71 -47.08 7.83
C ARG A 274 -16.16 -47.78 6.55
N THR A 275 -15.98 -49.10 6.49
CA THR A 275 -16.47 -49.89 5.36
C THR A 275 -17.96 -49.57 5.24
N LYS A 276 -18.39 -49.19 4.03
CA LYS A 276 -19.80 -48.93 3.74
C LYS A 276 -20.56 -50.16 4.23
N LYS A 277 -21.42 -50.00 5.24
CA LYS A 277 -22.21 -51.10 5.80
C LYS A 277 -23.27 -51.47 4.77
N GLU A 278 -22.88 -52.26 3.77
CA GLU A 278 -23.82 -52.93 2.90
C GLU A 278 -24.62 -53.92 3.75
N LYS A 279 -25.96 -53.79 3.74
CA LYS A 279 -26.84 -54.67 4.51
C LYS A 279 -26.87 -56.03 3.82
N THR A 280 -26.08 -56.98 4.31
CA THR A 280 -25.87 -58.33 3.75
C THR A 280 -27.09 -59.27 3.84
N SER A 281 -28.28 -58.78 4.16
CA SER A 281 -29.50 -59.58 4.29
C SER A 281 -30.77 -58.82 3.87
N PHE A 282 -30.63 -57.77 3.06
CA PHE A 282 -31.76 -56.94 2.68
C PHE A 282 -32.60 -57.58 1.56
N TYR A 283 -31.97 -58.27 0.61
CA TYR A 283 -32.66 -58.83 -0.56
C TYR A 283 -32.95 -60.33 -0.44
N ALA A 284 -34.07 -60.78 -1.01
CA ALA A 284 -34.48 -62.19 -1.01
C ALA A 284 -33.44 -63.12 -1.67
N PHE A 285 -32.75 -62.66 -2.72
CA PHE A 285 -31.70 -63.44 -3.38
C PHE A 285 -30.50 -63.72 -2.47
N GLN A 286 -30.16 -62.79 -1.55
CA GLN A 286 -29.07 -62.99 -0.58
C GLN A 286 -29.40 -64.12 0.41
N LYS A 287 -30.69 -64.25 0.78
CA LYS A 287 -31.15 -65.35 1.64
C LYS A 287 -31.10 -66.69 0.90
N ALA A 288 -31.57 -66.73 -0.36
CA ALA A 288 -31.54 -67.94 -1.19
C ALA A 288 -30.10 -68.42 -1.45
N GLU A 289 -29.18 -67.50 -1.75
CA GLU A 289 -27.78 -67.82 -2.00
C GLU A 289 -27.06 -68.31 -0.74
N LYS A 290 -27.37 -67.72 0.42
CA LYS A 290 -26.86 -68.21 1.71
C LYS A 290 -27.33 -69.63 2.01
N GLN A 291 -28.60 -69.96 1.75
CA GLN A 291 -29.13 -71.32 1.92
C GLN A 291 -28.48 -72.32 0.95
N ARG A 292 -28.31 -71.95 -0.32
CA ARG A 292 -27.62 -72.77 -1.32
C ARG A 292 -26.17 -73.06 -0.90
N ASN A 293 -25.44 -72.04 -0.45
CA ASN A 293 -24.07 -72.20 0.01
C ASN A 293 -23.98 -73.08 1.26
N ALA A 294 -24.93 -72.97 2.20
CA ALA A 294 -25.01 -73.84 3.37
C ALA A 294 -25.22 -75.32 2.97
N LEU A 295 -26.12 -75.59 2.02
CA LEU A 295 -26.33 -76.96 1.50
C LEU A 295 -25.08 -77.53 0.82
N ILE A 296 -24.38 -76.71 0.03
CA ILE A 296 -23.12 -77.12 -0.63
C ILE A 296 -22.03 -77.43 0.40
N GLN A 297 -21.90 -76.60 1.44
CA GLN A 297 -20.95 -76.85 2.53
C GLN A 297 -21.27 -78.12 3.30
N LEU A 298 -22.55 -78.37 3.59
CA LEU A 298 -22.98 -79.59 4.28
C LEU A 298 -22.66 -80.84 3.46
N LYS A 299 -22.89 -80.80 2.14
CA LYS A 299 -22.51 -81.89 1.24
C LYS A 299 -21.00 -82.14 1.24
N LYS A 300 -20.18 -81.08 1.15
CA LYS A 300 -18.71 -81.21 1.21
C LYS A 300 -18.24 -81.79 2.55
N ASN A 301 -18.81 -81.32 3.66
CA ASN A 301 -18.45 -81.83 4.98
C ASN A 301 -18.85 -83.31 5.14
N TRP A 302 -20.00 -83.70 4.60
CA TRP A 302 -20.45 -85.10 4.60
C TRP A 302 -19.53 -86.00 3.78
N GLU A 303 -19.07 -85.55 2.60
CA GLU A 303 -18.10 -86.29 1.79
C GLU A 303 -16.77 -86.47 2.54
N LEU A 304 -16.29 -85.41 3.22
CA LEU A 304 -15.08 -85.48 4.04
C LEU A 304 -15.23 -86.43 5.23
N ASP A 305 -16.37 -86.40 5.93
CA ASP A 305 -16.62 -87.29 7.06
C ASP A 305 -16.84 -88.73 6.62
N LYS A 306 -17.51 -88.97 5.49
CA LYS A 306 -17.59 -90.30 4.88
C LYS A 306 -16.21 -90.84 4.57
N ALA A 307 -15.34 -90.04 3.96
CA ALA A 307 -13.96 -90.43 3.68
C ALA A 307 -13.16 -90.70 4.97
N LYS A 308 -13.38 -89.93 6.05
CA LYS A 308 -12.77 -90.22 7.36
C LYS A 308 -13.27 -91.52 7.96
N VAL A 309 -14.58 -91.80 7.88
CA VAL A 309 -15.17 -93.05 8.39
C VAL A 309 -14.66 -94.25 7.60
N GLU A 310 -14.53 -94.14 6.28
CA GLU A 310 -13.91 -95.20 5.45
C GLU A 310 -12.47 -95.46 5.86
N LYS A 311 -11.67 -94.40 6.10
CA LYS A 311 -10.30 -94.54 6.63
C LYS A 311 -10.27 -95.21 8.01
N LEU A 312 -11.19 -94.87 8.91
CA LEU A 312 -11.31 -95.49 10.24
C LEU A 312 -11.78 -96.95 10.16
N LYS A 313 -12.68 -97.29 9.23
CA LYS A 313 -13.10 -98.68 9.00
C LYS A 313 -11.95 -99.51 8.43
N ALA A 314 -11.17 -98.97 7.50
CA ALA A 314 -10.00 -99.63 6.94
C ALA A 314 -8.88 -99.86 7.99
N SER A 315 -8.70 -98.94 8.93
CA SER A 315 -7.71 -99.09 10.01
C SER A 315 -8.17 -100.01 11.14
N ARG A 316 -9.49 -100.26 11.28
CA ARG A 316 -10.04 -101.13 12.32
C ARG A 316 -9.98 -102.60 11.90
N LYS A 317 -8.81 -103.23 12.06
CA LYS A 317 -8.69 -104.70 12.06
C LYS A 317 -9.27 -105.26 13.36
N PHE A 318 -10.51 -105.71 13.31
CA PHE A 318 -11.14 -106.45 14.40
C PHE A 318 -10.52 -107.84 14.51
N LYS A 319 -9.88 -108.15 15.64
CA LYS A 319 -9.39 -109.49 15.98
C LYS A 319 -10.26 -110.03 17.13
N PRO A 320 -11.27 -110.85 16.84
CA PRO A 320 -11.89 -111.65 17.88
C PRO A 320 -11.05 -112.91 18.08
N TYR A 321 -10.65 -113.15 19.34
CA TYR A 321 -9.78 -114.23 19.83
C TYR A 321 -8.27 -114.00 19.67
#